data_AF-A0A520BEI1-F1
#
_entry.id   AF-A0A520BEI1-F1
#
_cell.length_a   1.000
_cell.length_b   1.000
_cell.length_c   1.000
_cell.angle_alpha   90.00
_cell.angle_beta   90.00
_cell.angle_gamma   90.00
#
_symmetry.space_group_name_H-M   'P 1'
#
loop_
_entity.id
_entity.type
_entity.pdbx_description
1 polymer ?
#
loop_
_entity_poly.entity_id
_entity_poly.type
_entity_poly.pdbx_seq_one_letter_code
_entity_poly.pdbx_strand_id
1 'polypeptide(L)'
;NLPEVITYSEDEVGENEWEVLHNTFKLALANFNQFRIDEGNVLKTDLELRIANILTFFAEIDQLAPLRVPQVKARLTQFLEETVGKVNYDQNRLEQELIYYIDKLDITEEKTRLKSHCDYFMETLKSKDANGKKLGFISQEIGREINTMGAKANDAQIQQLVVGMKEELEKIKEQLLNVL
;
A
#
# COMPACT_ATOMS: atom_id res chain seq x y z
N ASN A 1 -14.50 72.05 21.76
CA ASN A 1 -13.28 71.57 21.07
C ASN A 1 -12.30 71.09 22.14
N LEU A 2 -12.20 69.83 22.54
CA LEU A 2 -12.76 68.55 22.09
C LEU A 2 -13.04 67.69 23.35
N PRO A 3 -14.22 67.04 23.46
CA PRO A 3 -14.41 65.90 24.35
C PRO A 3 -13.82 64.63 23.68
N GLU A 4 -13.41 63.66 24.49
CA GLU A 4 -12.88 62.33 24.10
C GLU A 4 -11.42 62.29 23.61
N VAL A 5 -10.49 62.60 24.50
CA VAL A 5 -9.19 61.92 24.48
C VAL A 5 -9.36 60.61 25.23
N ILE A 6 -9.54 59.50 24.49
CA ILE A 6 -9.42 58.16 25.05
C ILE A 6 -7.97 58.03 25.51
N THR A 7 -7.76 58.09 26.81
CA THR A 7 -6.48 57.80 27.43
C THR A 7 -6.36 56.28 27.50
N TYR A 8 -5.52 55.70 26.65
CA TYR A 8 -5.11 54.31 26.82
C TYR A 8 -4.21 54.26 28.05
N SER A 9 -4.72 53.72 29.16
CA SER A 9 -3.83 53.20 30.19
C SER A 9 -3.21 51.92 29.63
N GLU A 10 -1.88 51.89 29.50
CA GLU A 10 -1.17 50.62 29.43
C GLU A 10 -1.37 49.97 30.79
N ASP A 11 -2.38 49.12 30.91
CA ASP A 11 -2.50 48.21 32.05
C ASP A 11 -1.29 47.26 31.95
N GLU A 12 -0.25 47.52 32.75
CA GLU A 12 0.89 46.62 32.88
C GLU A 12 0.36 45.27 33.37
N VAL A 13 0.47 44.25 32.52
CA VAL A 13 0.09 42.87 32.85
C VAL A 13 0.81 42.49 34.14
N GLY A 14 0.04 42.23 35.20
CA GLY A 14 0.63 41.85 36.49
C GLY A 14 1.40 40.53 36.34
N GLU A 15 2.50 40.35 37.08
CA GLU A 15 3.30 39.09 37.03
C GLU A 15 2.43 37.83 37.19
N ASN A 16 1.34 37.91 37.96
CA ASN A 16 0.38 36.82 38.17
C ASN A 16 -0.44 36.50 36.90
N GLU A 17 -0.82 37.51 36.12
CA GLU A 17 -1.55 37.31 34.85
C GLU A 17 -0.63 36.69 33.79
N TRP A 18 0.64 37.11 33.76
CA TRP A 18 1.66 36.51 32.91
C TRP A 18 1.92 35.04 33.27
N GLU A 19 2.02 34.72 34.56
CA GLU A 19 2.23 33.35 35.03
C GLU A 19 1.07 32.43 34.61
N VAL A 20 -0.18 32.89 34.77
CA VAL A 20 -1.37 32.16 34.33
C VAL A 20 -1.37 31.94 32.81
N LEU A 21 -1.08 32.97 32.02
CA LEU A 21 -1.01 32.87 30.55
C LEU A 21 0.07 31.87 30.13
N HIS A 22 1.27 31.99 30.68
CA HIS A 22 2.41 31.14 30.35
C HIS A 22 2.15 29.67 30.72
N ASN A 23 1.54 29.40 31.88
CA ASN A 23 1.16 28.05 32.29
C ASN A 23 0.07 27.46 31.39
N THR A 24 -0.94 28.27 31.03
CA THR A 24 -2.00 27.85 30.10
C THR A 24 -1.45 27.52 28.72
N PHE A 25 -0.53 28.34 28.21
CA PHE A 25 0.15 28.11 26.93
C PHE A 25 0.97 26.82 26.93
N LYS A 26 1.73 26.56 28.01
CA LYS A 26 2.46 25.30 28.18
C LYS A 26 1.54 24.08 28.21
N LEU A 27 0.41 24.18 28.90
CA LEU A 27 -0.58 23.11 28.94
C LEU A 27 -1.19 22.85 27.56
N ALA A 28 -1.53 23.90 26.81
CA ALA A 28 -2.03 23.78 25.44
C ALA A 28 -1.01 23.10 24.52
N LEU A 29 0.27 23.49 24.61
CA LEU A 29 1.37 22.84 23.88
C LEU A 29 1.53 21.36 24.24
N ALA A 30 1.46 21.02 25.53
CA ALA A 30 1.55 19.64 25.99
C ALA A 30 0.40 18.79 25.44
N ASN A 31 -0.83 19.30 25.54
CA ASN A 31 -2.02 18.64 25.01
C ASN A 31 -1.96 18.47 23.48
N PHE A 32 -1.48 19.50 22.77
CA PHE A 32 -1.31 19.43 21.32
C PHE A 32 -0.27 18.37 20.91
N ASN A 33 0.86 18.31 21.60
CA ASN A 33 1.86 17.27 21.33
C ASN A 33 1.35 15.86 21.64
N GLN A 34 0.60 15.69 22.73
CA GLN A 34 -0.02 14.41 23.07
C GLN A 34 -1.02 13.98 21.98
N PHE A 35 -1.88 14.90 21.54
CA PHE A 35 -2.83 14.63 20.46
C PHE A 35 -2.13 14.15 19.17
N ARG A 36 -1.02 14.79 18.78
CA ARG A 36 -0.22 14.36 17.61
C ARG A 36 0.37 12.96 17.75
N ILE A 37 0.80 12.59 18.95
CA ILE A 37 1.34 11.25 19.23
C ILE A 37 0.22 10.21 19.11
N ASP A 38 -0.95 10.50 19.69
CA ASP A 38 -2.09 9.59 19.66
C ASP A 38 -2.59 9.37 18.23
N GLU A 39 -2.72 10.45 17.45
CA GLU A 39 -3.07 10.39 16.02
C GLU A 39 -2.04 9.58 15.21
N GLY A 40 -0.74 9.83 15.44
CA GLY A 40 0.34 9.08 14.78
C GLY A 40 0.30 7.58 15.08
N ASN A 41 -0.05 7.19 16.31
CA ASN A 41 -0.18 5.79 16.70
C ASN A 41 -1.38 5.10 16.01
N VAL A 42 -2.51 5.79 15.93
CA VAL A 42 -3.71 5.31 15.22
C VAL A 42 -3.38 5.08 13.75
N LEU A 43 -2.74 6.07 13.13
CA LEU A 43 -2.37 6.00 11.73
C LEU A 43 -1.38 4.86 11.44
N LYS A 44 -0.35 4.73 12.27
CA LYS A 44 0.62 3.64 12.17
C LYS A 44 -0.09 2.29 12.20
N THR A 45 -1.01 2.10 13.14
CA THR A 45 -1.77 0.86 13.28
C THR A 45 -2.60 0.56 12.03
N ASP A 46 -3.25 1.57 11.44
CA ASP A 46 -3.99 1.39 10.19
C ASP A 46 -3.05 0.98 9.04
N LEU A 47 -1.93 1.68 8.86
CA LEU A 47 -0.96 1.37 7.80
C LEU A 47 -0.38 -0.05 7.93
N GLU A 48 -0.06 -0.50 9.15
CA GLU A 48 0.40 -1.87 9.42
C GLU A 48 -0.67 -2.90 9.03
N LEU A 49 -1.94 -2.63 9.35
CA LEU A 49 -3.07 -3.47 8.94
C LEU A 49 -3.20 -3.54 7.41
N ARG A 50 -3.09 -2.41 6.70
CA ARG A 50 -3.19 -2.40 5.23
C ARG A 50 -2.12 -3.25 4.57
N ILE A 51 -0.87 -3.16 5.02
CA ILE A 51 0.23 -3.99 4.51
C ILE A 51 -0.02 -5.47 4.84
N ALA A 52 -0.49 -5.79 6.05
CA ALA A 52 -0.82 -7.17 6.42
C ALA A 52 -1.92 -7.77 5.52
N ASN A 53 -2.94 -6.98 5.16
CA ASN A 53 -3.98 -7.41 4.23
C ASN A 53 -3.41 -7.67 2.83
N ILE A 54 -2.54 -6.79 2.31
CA ILE A 54 -1.84 -7.01 1.04
C ILE A 54 -1.06 -8.33 1.07
N LEU A 55 -0.34 -8.60 2.15
CA LEU A 55 0.43 -9.84 2.32
C LEU A 55 -0.47 -11.09 2.44
N THR A 56 -1.69 -10.95 2.93
CA THR A 56 -2.67 -12.03 2.98
C THR A 56 -3.13 -12.41 1.57
N PHE A 57 -3.53 -11.43 0.75
CA PHE A 57 -3.87 -11.67 -0.66
C PHE A 57 -2.68 -12.23 -1.45
N PHE A 58 -1.47 -11.74 -1.17
CA PHE A 58 -0.23 -12.26 -1.75
C PHE A 58 -0.04 -13.76 -1.46
N ALA A 59 -0.29 -14.21 -0.22
CA ALA A 59 -0.16 -15.61 0.16
C ALA A 59 -1.16 -16.50 -0.60
N GLU A 60 -2.37 -16.02 -0.86
CA GLU A 60 -3.35 -16.72 -1.68
C GLU A 60 -2.89 -16.85 -3.14
N ILE A 61 -2.34 -15.77 -3.72
CA ILE A 61 -1.73 -15.82 -5.06
C ILE A 61 -0.57 -16.82 -5.11
N ASP A 62 0.22 -16.92 -4.05
CA ASP A 62 1.33 -17.88 -3.96
C ASP A 62 0.86 -19.33 -4.14
N GLN A 63 -0.34 -19.66 -3.66
CA GLN A 63 -0.97 -20.97 -3.83
C GLN A 63 -1.59 -21.17 -5.22
N LEU A 64 -2.17 -20.12 -5.81
CA LEU A 64 -2.87 -20.21 -7.10
C LEU A 64 -1.92 -20.18 -8.30
N ALA A 65 -0.84 -19.41 -8.23
CA ALA A 65 0.06 -19.18 -9.36
C ALA A 65 0.64 -20.48 -9.98
N PRO A 66 1.07 -21.49 -9.20
CA PRO A 66 1.59 -22.75 -9.75
C PRO A 66 0.54 -23.58 -10.49
N LEU A 67 -0.75 -23.39 -10.22
CA LEU A 67 -1.84 -24.19 -10.80
C LEU A 67 -2.21 -23.76 -12.23
N ARG A 68 -1.84 -22.53 -12.62
CA ARG A 68 -2.23 -21.94 -13.90
C ARG A 68 -1.66 -22.66 -15.10
N VAL A 69 -0.37 -23.01 -15.06
CA VAL A 69 0.31 -23.66 -16.19
C VAL A 69 -0.28 -25.04 -16.50
N PRO A 70 -0.46 -25.95 -15.52
CA PRO A 70 -1.16 -27.22 -15.75
C PRO A 70 -2.58 -27.05 -16.31
N GLN A 71 -3.36 -26.09 -15.79
CA GLN A 71 -4.73 -25.84 -16.23
C GLN A 71 -4.79 -25.37 -17.68
N VAL A 72 -3.92 -24.41 -18.06
CA VAL A 72 -3.83 -23.92 -19.43
C VAL A 72 -3.42 -25.05 -20.38
N LYS A 73 -2.40 -25.84 -20.01
CA LYS A 73 -1.94 -26.98 -20.81
C LYS A 73 -3.08 -27.96 -21.06
N ALA A 74 -3.79 -28.38 -19.99
CA ALA A 74 -4.91 -29.31 -20.10
C ALA A 74 -6.01 -28.78 -21.03
N ARG A 75 -6.41 -27.51 -20.86
CA ARG A 75 -7.44 -26.87 -21.70
C ARG A 75 -7.04 -26.79 -23.16
N LEU A 76 -5.80 -26.40 -23.46
CA LEU A 76 -5.30 -26.32 -24.84
C LEU A 76 -5.19 -27.70 -25.49
N THR A 77 -4.67 -28.69 -24.76
CA THR A 77 -4.59 -30.08 -25.25
C THR A 77 -5.98 -30.63 -25.56
N GLN A 78 -6.94 -30.46 -24.65
CA GLN A 78 -8.32 -30.91 -24.88
C GLN A 78 -8.93 -30.24 -26.12
N PHE A 79 -8.79 -28.92 -26.25
CA PHE A 79 -9.29 -28.18 -27.41
C PHE A 79 -8.70 -28.67 -28.74
N LEU A 80 -7.39 -28.96 -28.78
CA LEU A 80 -6.72 -29.50 -29.96
C LEU A 80 -7.19 -30.92 -30.29
N GLU A 81 -7.29 -31.78 -29.28
CA GLU A 81 -7.79 -33.16 -29.45
C GLU A 81 -9.23 -33.18 -29.97
N GLU A 82 -10.10 -32.28 -29.50
CA GLU A 82 -11.49 -32.16 -29.95
C GLU A 82 -11.62 -31.55 -31.37
N THR A 83 -10.77 -30.57 -31.72
CA THR A 83 -10.91 -29.81 -32.97
C THR A 83 -10.23 -30.49 -34.15
N VAL A 84 -9.01 -30.98 -33.96
CA VAL A 84 -8.21 -31.55 -35.06
C VAL A 84 -7.90 -33.03 -34.85
N GLY A 85 -8.11 -33.58 -33.66
CA GLY A 85 -7.78 -34.97 -33.34
C GLY A 85 -6.33 -35.14 -32.88
N LYS A 86 -6.11 -36.10 -31.97
CA LYS A 86 -4.84 -36.32 -31.25
C LYS A 86 -3.61 -36.55 -32.15
N VAL A 87 -3.81 -37.06 -33.35
CA VAL A 87 -2.72 -37.42 -34.29
C VAL A 87 -2.37 -36.26 -35.24
N ASN A 88 -3.16 -35.18 -35.25
CA ASN A 88 -3.09 -34.14 -36.26
C ASN A 88 -2.47 -32.82 -35.78
N TYR A 89 -1.88 -32.78 -34.58
CA TYR A 89 -1.11 -31.62 -34.13
C TYR A 89 0.30 -32.03 -33.68
N ASP A 90 1.27 -31.15 -33.94
CA ASP A 90 2.66 -31.35 -33.54
C ASP A 90 2.83 -31.06 -32.04
N GLN A 91 3.13 -32.11 -31.27
CA GLN A 91 3.33 -32.01 -29.83
C GLN A 91 4.57 -31.20 -29.46
N ASN A 92 5.66 -31.26 -30.25
CA ASN A 92 6.85 -30.45 -30.01
C ASN A 92 6.53 -28.96 -30.22
N ARG A 93 5.73 -28.64 -31.23
CA ARG A 93 5.28 -27.25 -31.45
C ARG A 93 4.42 -26.76 -30.29
N LEU A 94 3.48 -27.59 -29.80
CA LEU A 94 2.66 -27.25 -28.64
C LEU A 94 3.52 -26.98 -27.39
N GLU A 95 4.53 -27.81 -27.12
CA GLU A 95 5.42 -27.61 -25.98
C GLU A 95 6.25 -26.32 -26.09
N GLN A 96 6.75 -25.99 -27.29
CA GLN A 96 7.45 -24.72 -27.53
C GLN A 96 6.56 -23.50 -27.29
N GLU A 97 5.32 -23.53 -27.80
CA GLU A 97 4.35 -22.45 -27.58
C GLU A 97 3.97 -22.33 -26.10
N LEU A 98 3.83 -23.45 -25.39
CA LEU A 98 3.58 -23.46 -23.95
C LEU A 98 4.73 -22.80 -23.17
N ILE A 99 5.99 -23.04 -23.53
CA ILE A 99 7.14 -22.36 -22.90
C ILE A 99 7.05 -20.85 -23.08
N TYR A 100 6.77 -20.39 -24.31
CA TYR A 100 6.58 -18.97 -24.59
C TYR A 100 5.41 -18.38 -23.78
N TYR A 101 4.32 -19.13 -23.65
CA TYR A 101 3.16 -18.70 -22.87
C TYR A 101 3.46 -18.62 -21.37
N ILE A 102 4.21 -19.59 -20.82
CA ILE A 102 4.60 -19.62 -19.40
C ILE A 102 5.40 -18.37 -19.05
N ASP A 103 6.36 -17.97 -19.89
CA ASP A 103 7.15 -16.74 -19.70
C ASP A 103 6.25 -15.49 -19.59
N LYS A 104 5.16 -15.44 -20.38
CA LYS A 104 4.17 -14.35 -20.29
C LYS A 104 3.32 -14.37 -19.02
N LEU A 105 3.13 -15.53 -18.41
CA LEU A 105 2.34 -15.71 -17.19
C LEU A 105 3.18 -15.61 -15.92
N ASP A 106 4.50 -15.66 -16.03
CA ASP A 106 5.41 -15.71 -14.89
C ASP A 106 5.39 -14.38 -14.11
N ILE A 107 5.01 -14.50 -12.84
CA ILE A 107 4.92 -13.42 -11.86
C ILE A 107 5.92 -13.59 -10.70
N THR A 108 6.89 -14.49 -10.84
CA THR A 108 7.84 -14.84 -9.76
C THR A 108 8.66 -13.62 -9.31
N GLU A 109 9.09 -12.81 -10.27
CA GLU A 109 9.87 -11.61 -10.00
C GLU A 109 9.03 -10.55 -9.28
N GLU A 110 7.82 -10.27 -9.78
CA GLU A 110 6.90 -9.31 -9.17
C GLU A 110 6.53 -9.70 -7.73
N LYS A 111 6.32 -11.00 -7.47
CA LYS A 111 6.04 -11.51 -6.12
C LYS A 111 7.19 -11.24 -5.15
N THR A 112 8.42 -11.52 -5.59
CA THR A 112 9.62 -11.32 -4.77
C THR A 112 9.84 -9.84 -4.47
N ARG A 113 9.67 -8.97 -5.48
CA ARG A 113 9.78 -7.52 -5.32
C ARG A 113 8.68 -6.97 -4.43
N LEU A 114 7.42 -7.37 -4.63
CA LEU A 114 6.30 -6.94 -3.80
C LEU A 114 6.54 -7.25 -2.32
N LYS A 115 6.94 -8.49 -2.00
CA LYS A 115 7.23 -8.89 -0.63
C LYS A 115 8.33 -8.03 -0.02
N SER A 116 9.42 -7.81 -0.76
CA SER A 116 10.54 -6.97 -0.33
C SER A 116 10.11 -5.52 -0.07
N HIS A 117 9.27 -4.95 -0.93
CA HIS A 117 8.75 -3.59 -0.74
C HIS A 117 7.81 -3.49 0.47
N CYS A 118 6.96 -4.50 0.70
CA CYS A 118 6.10 -4.56 1.89
C CYS A 118 6.93 -4.64 3.18
N ASP A 119 7.96 -5.49 3.20
CA ASP A 119 8.85 -5.60 4.36
C ASP A 119 9.59 -4.29 4.62
N TYR A 120 10.11 -3.66 3.57
CA TYR A 120 10.79 -2.37 3.68
C TYR A 120 9.86 -1.24 4.12
N PHE A 121 8.58 -1.28 3.72
CA PHE A 121 7.56 -0.36 4.22
C PHE A 121 7.38 -0.50 5.73
N MET A 122 7.23 -1.73 6.22
CA MET A 122 7.06 -2.03 7.65
C MET A 122 8.28 -1.66 8.49
N GLU A 123 9.49 -1.89 7.97
CA GLU A 123 10.72 -1.45 8.62
C GLU A 123 10.81 0.09 8.69
N THR A 124 10.50 0.75 7.58
CA THR A 124 10.51 2.22 7.51
C THR A 124 9.52 2.84 8.48
N LEU A 125 8.33 2.25 8.62
CA LEU A 125 7.29 2.72 9.54
C LEU A 125 7.68 2.60 11.02
N LYS A 126 8.60 1.69 11.36
CA LYS A 126 9.15 1.52 12.72
C LYS A 126 10.34 2.43 13.02
N SER A 127 10.92 3.05 12.00
CA SER A 127 12.07 3.95 12.15
C SER A 127 11.65 5.28 12.78
N LYS A 128 12.58 5.91 13.53
CA LYS A 128 12.40 7.27 14.04
C LYS A 128 12.36 8.34 12.93
N ASP A 129 12.92 8.02 11.76
CA ASP A 129 12.93 8.87 10.57
C ASP A 129 11.78 8.54 9.60
N ALA A 130 10.73 7.83 10.07
CA ALA A 130 9.55 7.57 9.28
C ALA A 130 8.91 8.90 8.85
N ASN A 131 8.98 9.21 7.56
CA ASN A 131 8.30 10.36 6.99
C ASN A 131 7.35 9.89 5.87
N GLY A 132 6.21 10.58 5.75
CA GLY A 132 5.15 10.23 4.80
C GLY A 132 5.64 10.21 3.35
N LYS A 133 6.63 11.05 3.00
CA LYS A 133 7.23 11.09 1.65
C LYS A 133 7.97 9.81 1.29
N LYS A 134 8.80 9.28 2.19
CA LYS A 134 9.54 8.03 1.98
C LYS A 134 8.59 6.85 1.88
N LEU A 135 7.61 6.77 2.79
CA LEU A 135 6.56 5.76 2.73
C LEU A 135 5.77 5.86 1.42
N GLY A 136 5.49 7.07 0.95
CA GLY A 136 4.83 7.33 -0.33
C GLY A 136 5.58 6.76 -1.53
N PHE A 137 6.92 6.90 -1.58
CA PHE A 137 7.73 6.27 -2.62
C PHE A 137 7.67 4.75 -2.56
N ILE A 138 7.74 4.15 -1.35
CA ILE A 138 7.66 2.70 -1.22
C ILE A 138 6.28 2.19 -1.68
N SER A 139 5.19 2.89 -1.33
CA SER A 139 3.84 2.58 -1.81
C SER A 139 3.70 2.62 -3.34
N GLN A 140 4.44 3.50 -4.02
CA GLN A 140 4.45 3.53 -5.49
C GLN A 140 5.07 2.25 -6.06
N GLU A 141 6.19 1.80 -5.50
CA GLU A 141 6.82 0.55 -5.93
C GLU A 141 5.92 -0.66 -5.63
N ILE A 142 5.27 -0.73 -4.46
CA ILE A 142 4.24 -1.75 -4.17
C ILE A 142 3.15 -1.76 -5.26
N GLY A 143 2.64 -0.57 -5.62
CA GLY A 143 1.63 -0.44 -6.67
C GLY A 143 2.10 -0.88 -8.05
N ARG A 144 3.36 -0.65 -8.39
CA ARG A 144 3.96 -1.10 -9.66
C ARG A 144 3.97 -2.61 -9.75
N GLU A 145 4.36 -3.29 -8.69
CA GLU A 145 4.36 -4.76 -8.65
C GLU A 145 2.96 -5.35 -8.71
N ILE A 146 2.01 -4.80 -7.93
CA ILE A 146 0.59 -5.22 -7.98
C ILE A 146 0.01 -5.07 -9.39
N ASN A 147 0.27 -3.94 -10.06
CA ASN A 147 -0.20 -3.70 -11.43
C ASN A 147 0.39 -4.70 -12.43
N THR A 148 1.68 -5.01 -12.29
CA THR A 148 2.39 -5.90 -13.21
C THR A 148 1.93 -7.36 -13.01
N MET A 149 1.75 -7.81 -11.76
CA MET A 149 1.10 -9.08 -11.46
C MET A 149 -0.30 -9.13 -12.06
N GLY A 150 -1.11 -8.07 -11.90
CA GLY A 150 -2.43 -7.97 -12.52
C GLY A 150 -2.40 -8.11 -14.03
N ALA A 151 -1.48 -7.45 -14.73
CA ALA A 151 -1.36 -7.57 -16.18
C ALA A 151 -0.98 -9.00 -16.64
N LYS A 152 -0.24 -9.73 -15.81
CA LYS A 152 0.22 -11.10 -16.09
C LYS A 152 -0.66 -12.21 -15.51
N ALA A 153 -1.63 -11.88 -14.63
CA ALA A 153 -2.40 -12.84 -13.84
C ALA A 153 -3.24 -13.80 -14.69
N ASN A 154 -3.85 -13.32 -15.78
CA ASN A 154 -4.64 -14.13 -16.74
C ASN A 154 -5.46 -15.28 -16.09
N ASP A 155 -6.05 -14.99 -14.94
CA ASP A 155 -6.78 -15.90 -14.07
C ASP A 155 -7.73 -15.05 -13.23
N ALA A 156 -9.00 -15.42 -13.20
CA ALA A 156 -10.05 -14.60 -12.59
C ALA A 156 -9.90 -14.49 -11.06
N GLN A 157 -9.44 -15.55 -10.39
CA GLN A 157 -9.25 -15.55 -8.94
C GLN A 157 -8.06 -14.66 -8.56
N ILE A 158 -6.95 -14.77 -9.30
CA ILE A 158 -5.79 -13.90 -9.08
C ILE A 158 -6.15 -12.42 -9.36
N GLN A 159 -6.96 -12.14 -10.39
CA GLN A 159 -7.43 -10.76 -10.65
C GLN A 159 -8.23 -10.19 -9.46
N GLN A 160 -9.11 -10.98 -8.85
CA GLN A 160 -9.87 -10.54 -7.68
C GLN A 160 -8.94 -10.21 -6.50
N LEU A 161 -7.93 -11.05 -6.24
CA LEU A 161 -6.93 -10.80 -5.20
C LEU A 161 -6.09 -9.54 -5.50
N VAL A 162 -5.72 -9.32 -6.77
CA VAL A 162 -5.05 -8.09 -7.23
C VAL A 162 -5.90 -6.85 -6.99
N VAL A 163 -7.20 -6.91 -7.22
CA VAL A 163 -8.11 -5.80 -6.90
C VAL A 163 -8.12 -5.53 -5.39
N GLY A 164 -8.23 -6.57 -4.56
CA GLY A 164 -8.14 -6.41 -3.10
C GLY A 164 -6.84 -5.75 -2.63
N MET A 165 -5.70 -6.14 -3.21
CA MET A 165 -4.42 -5.47 -2.92
C MET A 165 -4.40 -4.00 -3.36
N LYS A 166 -5.02 -3.65 -4.50
CA LYS A 166 -5.10 -2.26 -4.97
C LYS A 166 -5.95 -1.40 -4.04
N GLU A 167 -7.06 -1.95 -3.53
CA GLU A 167 -7.92 -1.25 -2.57
C GLU A 167 -7.17 -0.93 -1.28
N GLU A 168 -6.44 -1.90 -0.71
CA GLU A 168 -5.65 -1.65 0.50
C GLU A 168 -4.50 -0.66 0.24
N LEU A 169 -3.88 -0.72 -0.94
CA LEU A 169 -2.85 0.23 -1.33
C LEU A 169 -3.40 1.65 -1.49
N GLU A 170 -4.62 1.82 -1.99
CA GLU A 170 -5.22 3.15 -2.11
C GLU A 170 -5.48 3.76 -0.72
N LYS A 171 -6.00 2.96 0.22
CA LYS A 171 -6.14 3.38 1.63
C LYS A 171 -4.81 3.81 2.23
N ILE A 172 -3.71 3.09 1.94
CA ILE A 172 -2.35 3.52 2.36
C ILE A 172 -2.03 4.90 1.80
N LYS A 173 -2.23 5.14 0.50
CA LYS A 173 -1.91 6.44 -0.11
C LYS A 173 -2.73 7.57 0.49
N GLU A 174 -4.03 7.36 0.70
CA GLU A 174 -4.92 8.33 1.36
C GLU A 174 -4.40 8.69 2.75
N GLN A 175 -4.05 7.68 3.56
CA GLN A 175 -3.50 7.91 4.89
C GLN A 175 -2.16 8.65 4.86
N LEU A 176 -1.29 8.36 3.90
CA LEU A 176 0.00 9.02 3.77
C LEU A 176 -0.11 10.51 3.39
N LEU A 177 -1.19 10.93 2.72
CA LEU A 177 -1.47 12.34 2.43
C LEU A 177 -1.83 13.14 3.70
N ASN A 178 -2.32 12.47 4.75
CA ASN A 178 -2.71 13.11 6.01
C ASN A 178 -1.51 13.36 6.96
N VAL A 179 -0.31 12.87 6.64
CA VAL A 179 0.91 12.92 7.50
C VAL A 179 1.92 13.96 7.03
N LEU A 180 1.56 14.81 6.06
CA LEU A 180 2.47 15.74 5.43
C LEU A 180 2.84 16.94 6.31
#